data_AF-U9T7P5-F1
#
_entry.id   AF-U9T7P5-F1
#
_cell.length_a   1.000
_cell.length_b   1.000
_cell.length_c   1.000
_cell.angle_alpha   90.00
_cell.angle_beta   90.00
_cell.angle_gamma   90.00
#
_symmetry.space_group_name_H-M   'P 1'
#
loop_
_entity.id
_entity.type
_entity.pdbx_description
1 polymer ?
#
loop_
_entity_poly.entity_id
_entity_poly.type
_entity_poly.pdbx_seq_one_letter_code
_entity_poly.pdbx_strand_id
1 'polypeptide(L)' 'KIILPSYFAKSKRYMQQLYQDSMAIVREYEKPDLFITITCNPNWPKITNELLPNQKASDHPDLIIRVLN' A
#
# COMPACT_ATOMS: atom_id res chain seq x y z
N LYS A 1 14.94 26.21 7.37
CA LYS A 1 14.68 25.02 6.54
C LYS A 1 13.58 24.20 7.21
N ILE A 2 12.44 23.98 6.56
CA ILE A 2 11.34 23.18 7.11
C ILE A 2 11.57 21.72 6.71
N ILE A 3 11.49 20.79 7.67
CA ILE A 3 11.65 19.35 7.42
C ILE A 3 10.30 18.68 7.70
N LEU A 4 9.72 18.09 6.66
CA LEU A 4 8.45 17.38 6.78
C LEU A 4 8.66 16.03 7.49
N PRO A 5 7.77 15.65 8.42
CA PRO A 5 7.80 14.35 9.07
C PRO A 5 7.42 13.21 8.10
N SER A 6 7.78 11.97 8.43
CA SER A 6 7.50 10.80 7.57
C SER A 6 6.01 10.51 7.40
N TYR A 7 5.16 10.94 8.32
CA TYR A 7 3.71 10.82 8.18
C TYR A 7 3.14 11.70 7.05
N PHE A 8 3.87 12.73 6.60
CA PHE A 8 3.44 13.55 5.48
C PHE A 8 3.69 12.81 4.17
N ALA A 9 2.60 12.38 3.51
CA ALA A 9 2.64 11.69 2.24
C ALA A 9 3.48 12.48 1.21
N LYS A 10 4.32 11.76 0.44
CA LYS A 10 5.25 12.33 -0.55
C LYS A 10 6.40 13.18 0.02
N SER A 11 6.53 13.31 1.34
CA SER A 11 7.73 13.93 1.92
C SER A 11 8.99 13.10 1.63
N LYS A 12 10.16 13.74 1.68
CA LYS A 12 11.44 13.04 1.57
C LYS A 12 11.58 11.90 2.59
N ARG A 13 11.14 12.13 3.83
CA ARG A 13 11.18 11.12 4.90
C ARG A 13 10.21 9.98 4.65
N TYR A 14 9.01 10.26 4.14
CA TYR A 14 8.03 9.24 3.75
C TYR A 14 8.61 8.30 2.69
N MET A 15 9.15 8.87 1.60
CA MET A 15 9.74 8.08 0.51
C MET A 15 10.95 7.26 0.98
N GLN A 16 11.79 7.85 1.84
CA GLN A 16 12.96 7.16 2.39
C GLN A 16 12.55 5.99 3.31
N GLN A 17 11.49 6.16 4.11
CA GLN A 17 10.95 5.10 4.95
C GLN A 17 10.42 3.94 4.11
N LEU A 18 9.58 4.22 3.10
CA LEU A 18 9.07 3.18 2.19
C LEU A 18 10.18 2.39 1.49
N TYR A 19 11.28 3.06 1.13
CA TYR A 19 12.44 2.40 0.54
C TYR A 19 13.18 1.50 1.53
N GLN A 20 13.36 1.94 2.79
CA GLN A 20 13.99 1.09 3.81
C GLN A 20 13.12 -0.13 4.13
N ASP A 21 11.80 0.05 4.23
CA ASP A 21 10.86 -1.02 4.48
C ASP A 21 10.87 -2.05 3.33
N SER A 22 10.92 -1.60 2.07
CA SER A 22 11.03 -2.52 0.93
C SER A 22 12.36 -3.27 0.89
N MET A 23 13.48 -2.61 1.21
CA MET A 23 14.79 -3.26 1.28
C MET A 23 14.87 -4.28 2.43
N ALA A 24 14.14 -4.07 3.53
CA ALA A 24 14.03 -5.05 4.60
C ALA A 24 13.32 -6.34 4.11
N ILE A 25 12.26 -6.21 3.31
CA ILE A 25 11.56 -7.35 2.70
C ILE A 25 12.48 -8.08 1.71
N VAL A 26 13.18 -7.36 0.84
CA VAL A 26 14.12 -7.95 -0.13
C VAL A 26 15.28 -8.67 0.58
N ARG A 27 15.71 -8.18 1.74
CA ARG A 27 16.74 -8.85 2.53
C ARG A 27 16.26 -10.19 3.11
N GLU A 28 15.00 -10.28 3.49
CA GLU A 28 14.41 -11.49 4.10
C GLU A 28 14.01 -12.53 3.04
N TYR A 29 13.41 -12.08 1.94
CA TYR A 29 12.80 -12.94 0.91
C TYR A 29 13.55 -12.94 -0.43
N GLU A 30 14.77 -12.42 -0.43
CA GLU A 30 15.63 -12.26 -1.61
C GLU A 30 15.04 -11.30 -2.67
N LYS A 31 15.73 -11.21 -3.82
CA LYS A 31 15.36 -10.29 -4.89
C LYS A 31 14.07 -10.76 -5.58
N PRO A 32 13.02 -9.94 -5.65
CA PRO A 32 11.85 -10.28 -6.46
C PRO A 32 12.20 -10.29 -7.95
N ASP A 33 11.57 -11.20 -8.69
CA ASP A 33 11.66 -11.27 -10.14
C ASP A 33 10.63 -10.36 -10.84
N LEU A 34 9.53 -10.07 -10.17
CA LEU A 34 8.44 -9.26 -10.70
C LEU A 34 7.92 -8.28 -9.64
N PHE A 35 7.73 -7.02 -10.05
CA PHE A 35 7.01 -6.01 -9.28
C PHE A 35 5.71 -5.67 -10.00
N ILE A 36 4.57 -6.05 -9.42
CA ILE A 36 3.25 -5.73 -9.96
C ILE A 36 2.69 -4.55 -9.18
N THR A 37 2.38 -3.47 -9.88
CA THR A 37 1.60 -2.37 -9.31
C THR A 37 0.15 -2.53 -9.72
N ILE A 38 -0.71 -2.74 -8.75
CA ILE A 38 -2.15 -2.84 -8.93
C ILE A 38 -2.78 -1.53 -8.47
N THR A 39 -3.48 -0.85 -9.37
CA THR A 39 -4.28 0.34 -9.05
C THR A 39 -5.74 -0.04 -8.88
N CYS A 40 -6.29 0.24 -7.70
CA CYS A 40 -7.69 0.01 -7.38
C CYS A 40 -8.29 1.28 -6.76
N ASN A 41 -9.54 1.61 -7.10
CA ASN A 41 -10.26 2.71 -6.46
C ASN A 41 -11.02 2.18 -5.24
N PRO A 42 -10.66 2.59 -4.01
CA PRO A 42 -11.29 2.09 -2.78
C PRO A 42 -12.78 2.44 -2.68
N ASN A 43 -13.26 3.40 -3.46
CA ASN A 43 -14.67 3.83 -3.45
C ASN A 43 -15.56 3.00 -4.38
N TRP A 44 -15.05 1.95 -5.01
CA TRP A 44 -15.88 1.12 -5.88
C TRP A 44 -16.93 0.35 -5.06
N PRO A 45 -18.19 0.25 -5.55
CA PRO A 45 -19.28 -0.40 -4.82
C PRO A 45 -18.96 -1.84 -4.41
N LYS A 46 -18.24 -2.59 -5.26
CA LYS A 46 -17.82 -3.96 -4.95
C LYS A 46 -16.96 -4.04 -3.68
N ILE A 47 -16.12 -3.04 -3.42
CA ILE A 47 -15.25 -2.99 -2.24
C ILE A 47 -16.04 -2.46 -1.05
N THR A 48 -16.76 -1.35 -1.23
CA THR A 48 -17.49 -0.72 -0.11
C THR A 48 -18.61 -1.59 0.44
N ASN A 49 -19.24 -2.43 -0.39
CA ASN A 49 -20.29 -3.34 0.05
C ASN A 49 -19.76 -4.54 0.87
N GLU A 50 -18.47 -4.84 0.75
CA GLU A 50 -17.83 -5.99 1.40
C GLU A 50 -17.07 -5.61 2.67
N LEU A 51 -16.84 -4.30 2.88
CA LEU A 51 -16.20 -3.76 4.08
C LEU A 51 -17.17 -3.74 5.27
N LEU A 52 -16.71 -4.20 6.43
CA LEU A 52 -17.42 -4.02 7.70
C LEU A 52 -17.27 -2.57 8.21
N PRO A 53 -18.13 -2.13 9.15
CA PRO A 53 -18.00 -0.81 9.77
C PRO A 53 -16.58 -0.58 10.33
N ASN A 54 -16.01 0.59 10.05
CA ASN A 54 -14.65 1.03 10.41
C ASN A 54 -13.48 0.30 9.75
N GLN A 55 -13.70 -0.58 8.78
CA GLN A 55 -12.62 -1.18 8.00
C GLN A 55 -12.25 -0.29 6.82
N LYS A 56 -10.96 -0.28 6.46
CA LYS A 56 -10.48 0.38 5.25
C LYS A 56 -10.22 -0.65 4.17
N ALA A 57 -10.38 -0.25 2.91
CA ALA A 57 -10.01 -1.07 1.76
C ALA A 57 -8.54 -1.53 1.81
N SER A 58 -7.64 -0.73 2.40
CA SER A 58 -6.23 -1.08 2.60
C SER A 58 -6.01 -2.30 3.51
N ASP A 59 -6.99 -2.62 4.35
CA ASP A 59 -6.88 -3.69 5.35
C ASP A 59 -7.25 -5.05 4.74
N HIS A 60 -7.86 -5.06 3.56
CA HIS A 60 -8.36 -6.24 2.84
C HIS A 60 -7.78 -6.34 1.43
N PRO A 61 -6.49 -6.67 1.29
CA PRO A 61 -5.84 -6.80 -0.01
C PRO A 61 -6.45 -7.93 -0.86
N ASP A 62 -7.05 -8.94 -0.24
CA ASP A 62 -7.79 -10.03 -0.87
C ASP A 62 -9.03 -9.53 -1.63
N LEU A 63 -9.79 -8.59 -1.05
CA LEU A 63 -10.94 -7.97 -1.72
C LEU A 63 -10.49 -7.17 -2.95
N ILE A 64 -9.36 -6.47 -2.85
CA ILE A 64 -8.77 -5.73 -3.97
C ILE A 64 -8.43 -6.68 -5.12
N ILE A 65 -7.78 -7.81 -4.82
CA ILE A 65 -7.43 -8.83 -5.83
C ILE A 65 -8.69 -9.40 -6.48
N ARG A 66 -9.73 -9.71 -5.70
CA ARG A 66 -10.98 -10.25 -6.24
C ARG A 66 -11.68 -9.30 -7.21
N VAL A 67 -11.67 -7.99 -6.93
CA VAL A 67 -12.34 -6.99 -7.78
C VAL A 67 -11.65 -6.81 -9.13
N LEU A 68 -10.38 -7.20 -9.24
CA LEU A 68 -9.59 -7.08 -10.46
C LEU A 68 -9.66 -8.30 -11.38
N ASN A 69 -10.12 -9.45 -10.88
CA ASN A 69 -10.42 -10.64 -11.67
C ASN A 69 -11.78 -10.52 -12.36
#